data_AF-A0A8T5NUU1-F1
#
_entry.id   AF-A0A8T5NUU1-F1
#
_cell.length_a   1.000
_cell.length_b   1.000
_cell.length_c   1.000
_cell.angle_alpha   90.00
_cell.angle_beta   90.00
_cell.angle_gamma   90.00
#
_symmetry.space_group_name_H-M   'P 1'
#
loop_
_entity.id
_entity.type
_entity.pdbx_description
1 polymer ?
#
loop_
_entity_poly.entity_id
_entity_poly.type
_entity_poly.pdbx_seq_one_letter_code
_entity_poly.pdbx_strand_id
1 'polypeptide(L)'
;MEIYSEKTILVPERINDMFTPGINMVIGPNASGKTRLLRQILLGKEIHQVSADCDPRLSKGEKYILDIEKAILESGSSSSIILDDFGRFLTKENIAKLMEKAKAKNVQVIATVKFEDVLKFADNVVYL
;
A
#
# COMPACT_ATOMS: atom_id res chain seq x y z
N MET A 1 15.80 -27.15 -23.14
CA MET A 1 16.08 -26.80 -21.73
C MET A 1 16.36 -25.31 -21.72
N GLU A 2 15.31 -24.50 -21.60
CA GLU A 2 15.43 -23.05 -21.68
C GLU A 2 15.76 -22.50 -20.31
N ILE A 3 16.97 -21.95 -20.20
CA ILE A 3 17.47 -21.24 -19.04
C ILE A 3 16.79 -19.87 -19.06
N TYR A 4 15.79 -19.69 -18.19
CA TYR A 4 15.22 -18.37 -17.94
C TYR A 4 16.29 -17.51 -17.27
N SER A 5 16.92 -16.63 -18.05
CA SER A 5 17.82 -15.60 -17.53
C SER A 5 17.02 -14.65 -16.65
N GLU A 6 17.35 -14.61 -15.36
CA GLU A 6 16.86 -13.61 -14.42
C GLU A 6 17.22 -12.22 -14.96
N LYS A 7 16.26 -11.55 -15.62
CA LYS A 7 16.35 -10.12 -15.89
C LYS A 7 16.21 -9.40 -14.54
N THR A 8 17.35 -9.23 -13.86
CA THR A 8 17.53 -8.21 -12.84
C THR A 8 17.21 -6.87 -13.49
N ILE A 9 15.96 -6.43 -13.35
CA ILE A 9 15.59 -5.07 -13.69
C ILE A 9 16.20 -4.22 -12.60
N LEU A 10 17.26 -3.48 -12.95
CA LEU A 10 17.78 -2.38 -12.17
C LEU A 10 16.59 -1.53 -11.73
N VAL A 11 16.27 -1.60 -10.44
CA VAL A 11 15.31 -0.70 -9.80
C VAL A 11 15.89 0.69 -10.00
N PRO A 12 15.27 1.60 -10.78
CA PRO A 12 15.78 2.95 -10.92
C PRO A 12 15.93 3.53 -9.52
N GLU A 13 17.11 4.05 -9.18
CA GLU A 13 17.40 4.69 -7.89
C GLU A 13 16.35 5.76 -7.51
N ARG A 14 15.60 6.26 -8.51
CA ARG A 14 14.51 7.23 -8.41
C ARG A 14 13.14 6.68 -7.98
N ILE A 15 12.92 5.37 -7.83
CA ILE A 15 11.60 4.86 -7.41
C ILE A 15 11.22 5.37 -6.01
N ASN A 16 12.19 5.52 -5.11
CA ASN A 16 11.93 6.10 -3.80
C ASN A 16 11.56 7.59 -3.88
N ASP A 17 12.13 8.34 -4.83
CA ASP A 17 11.81 9.76 -5.05
C ASP A 17 10.37 9.97 -5.58
N MET A 18 9.76 8.92 -6.16
CA MET A 18 8.37 8.99 -6.63
C MET A 18 7.35 9.04 -5.48
N PHE A 19 7.74 8.65 -4.27
CA PHE A 19 6.83 8.56 -3.12
C PHE A 19 7.22 9.58 -2.06
N THR A 20 6.49 10.68 -2.00
CA THR A 20 6.68 11.71 -0.96
C THR A 20 5.92 11.33 0.32
N PRO A 21 6.28 11.90 1.49
CA PRO A 21 5.53 11.66 2.73
C PRO A 21 4.04 11.94 2.55
N GLY A 22 3.19 11.09 3.13
CA GLY A 22 1.74 11.16 2.97
C GLY A 22 1.14 9.96 2.23
N ILE A 23 -0.02 10.15 1.63
CA ILE A 23 -0.80 9.08 0.98
C ILE A 23 -0.49 9.05 -0.51
N ASN A 24 0.16 7.99 -0.95
CA ASN A 24 0.52 7.75 -2.34
C ASN A 24 -0.34 6.63 -2.90
N MET A 25 -0.99 6.86 -4.05
CA MET A 25 -1.79 5.85 -4.73
C MET A 25 -1.18 5.47 -6.06
N VAL A 26 -1.08 4.17 -6.31
CA VAL A 26 -0.59 3.60 -7.55
C VAL A 26 -1.78 3.03 -8.32
N ILE A 27 -2.00 3.54 -9.53
CA ILE A 27 -3.06 3.12 -10.44
C ILE A 27 -2.50 2.64 -11.77
N GLY A 28 -3.32 1.91 -12.52
CA GLY A 28 -2.94 1.40 -13.85
C GLY A 28 -3.76 0.17 -14.24
N PRO A 29 -3.77 -0.23 -15.53
CA PRO A 29 -4.44 -1.44 -15.99
C PRO A 29 -3.92 -2.72 -15.32
N ASN A 30 -4.70 -3.80 -15.40
CA ASN A 30 -4.24 -5.11 -14.91
C ASN A 30 -2.93 -5.51 -15.61
N ALA A 31 -2.03 -6.16 -14.88
CA ALA A 31 -0.69 -6.53 -15.33
C ALA A 31 0.27 -5.36 -15.70
N SER A 32 -0.06 -4.10 -15.34
CA SER A 32 0.87 -2.96 -15.53
C SER A 32 2.10 -2.96 -14.62
N GLY A 33 2.25 -3.97 -13.74
CA GLY A 33 3.40 -4.09 -12.86
C GLY A 33 3.24 -3.43 -11.48
N LYS A 34 2.05 -2.98 -11.08
CA LYS A 34 1.75 -2.42 -9.73
C LYS A 34 2.30 -3.26 -8.58
N THR A 35 1.97 -4.55 -8.52
CA THR A 35 2.47 -5.47 -7.48
C THR A 35 4.00 -5.64 -7.55
N ARG A 36 4.57 -5.56 -8.76
CA ARG A 36 6.03 -5.62 -8.95
C ARG A 36 6.70 -4.34 -8.42
N LEU A 37 6.11 -3.18 -8.67
CA LEU A 37 6.56 -1.90 -8.12
C LEU A 37 6.51 -1.92 -6.59
N LEU A 38 5.38 -2.36 -6.00
CA LEU A 38 5.28 -2.52 -4.55
C LEU A 38 6.41 -3.40 -4.02
N ARG A 39 6.64 -4.59 -4.61
CA ARG A 39 7.75 -5.47 -4.23
C ARG A 39 9.13 -4.81 -4.30
N GLN A 40 9.37 -3.92 -5.25
CA GLN A 40 10.64 -3.20 -5.34
C GLN A 40 10.80 -2.16 -4.23
N ILE A 41 9.72 -1.47 -3.84
CA ILE A 41 9.72 -0.56 -2.68
C ILE A 41 9.96 -1.35 -1.39
N LEU A 42 9.39 -2.55 -1.29
CA LEU A 42 9.53 -3.45 -0.15
C LEU A 42 11.00 -3.91 0.06
N LEU A 43 11.80 -4.04 -0.99
CA LEU A 43 13.19 -4.53 -0.88
C LEU A 43 14.15 -3.60 -0.11
N GLY A 44 13.75 -2.36 0.22
CA GLY A 44 14.58 -1.39 0.94
C GLY A 44 13.95 -0.78 2.18
N LYS A 45 12.80 -1.27 2.66
CA LYS A 45 12.07 -0.70 3.81
C LYS A 45 11.70 -1.76 4.83
N GLU A 46 11.57 -1.36 6.09
CA GLU A 46 10.93 -2.17 7.13
C GLU A 46 9.42 -2.20 6.87
N ILE A 47 8.83 -3.40 6.80
CA ILE A 47 7.47 -3.60 6.33
C ILE A 47 6.65 -4.20 7.44
N HIS A 48 5.55 -3.53 7.79
CA HIS A 48 4.49 -4.16 8.57
C HIS A 48 3.62 -4.99 7.62
N GLN A 49 3.86 -6.30 7.60
CA GLN A 49 3.02 -7.23 6.85
C GLN A 49 1.70 -7.44 7.59
N VAL A 50 0.60 -7.07 6.92
CA VAL A 50 -0.77 -7.20 7.40
C VAL A 50 -1.24 -8.65 7.20
N SER A 51 -1.41 -9.41 8.29
CA SER A 51 -1.95 -10.78 8.26
C SER A 51 -3.27 -10.88 9.03
N ALA A 52 -4.35 -11.09 8.29
CA ALA A 52 -5.75 -11.12 8.75
C ALA A 52 -6.17 -12.38 9.53
N ASP A 53 -5.28 -13.00 10.31
CA ASP A 53 -5.49 -14.32 10.91
C ASP A 53 -5.87 -14.32 12.41
N CYS A 54 -6.09 -13.15 13.01
CA CYS A 54 -6.15 -13.05 14.47
C CYS A 54 -7.50 -13.44 15.12
N ASP A 55 -8.66 -13.35 14.43
CA ASP A 55 -9.95 -13.71 15.02
C ASP A 55 -10.94 -14.28 13.96
N PRO A 56 -11.42 -15.53 14.09
CA PRO A 56 -12.36 -16.14 13.15
C PRO A 56 -13.77 -15.51 13.18
N ARG A 57 -14.11 -14.69 14.20
CA ARG A 57 -15.41 -14.02 14.31
C ARG A 57 -15.51 -12.75 13.46
N LEU A 58 -14.37 -12.24 12.98
CA LEU A 58 -14.31 -11.02 12.19
C LEU A 58 -14.46 -11.31 10.70
N SER A 59 -15.21 -10.46 10.01
CA SER A 59 -15.28 -10.44 8.55
C SER A 59 -13.92 -10.06 7.94
N LYS A 60 -13.73 -10.39 6.66
CA LYS A 60 -12.52 -10.00 5.92
C LYS A 60 -12.26 -8.49 5.96
N GLY A 61 -13.32 -7.68 5.89
CA GLY A 61 -13.22 -6.22 5.98
C GLY A 61 -12.77 -5.74 7.35
N GLU A 62 -13.35 -6.26 8.43
CA GLU A 62 -12.98 -5.90 9.81
C GLU A 62 -11.53 -6.26 10.13
N LYS A 63 -11.09 -7.46 9.70
CA LYS A 63 -9.70 -7.88 9.83
C LYS A 63 -8.76 -6.91 9.09
N TYR A 64 -9.12 -6.56 7.87
CA TYR A 64 -8.34 -5.62 7.06
C TYR A 64 -8.25 -4.24 7.70
N ILE A 65 -9.33 -3.75 8.32
CA ILE A 65 -9.33 -2.49 9.07
C ILE A 65 -8.38 -2.58 10.26
N LEU A 66 -8.52 -3.60 11.10
CA LEU A 66 -7.69 -3.77 12.30
C LEU A 66 -6.20 -3.86 11.96
N ASP A 67 -5.85 -4.59 10.91
CA ASP A 67 -4.46 -4.74 10.51
C ASP A 67 -3.86 -3.43 10.01
N ILE A 68 -4.62 -2.63 9.23
CA ILE A 68 -4.18 -1.30 8.79
C ILE A 68 -4.06 -0.36 9.99
N GLU A 69 -5.03 -0.37 10.90
CA GLU A 69 -4.97 0.44 12.13
C GLU A 69 -3.77 0.08 12.99
N LYS A 70 -3.49 -1.22 13.16
CA LYS A 70 -2.32 -1.71 13.88
C LYS A 70 -1.04 -1.24 13.19
N ALA A 71 -0.95 -1.36 11.87
CA ALA A 71 0.20 -0.86 11.11
C ALA A 71 0.37 0.66 11.29
N ILE A 72 -0.70 1.46 11.28
CA ILE A 72 -0.66 2.92 11.54
C ILE A 72 -0.22 3.20 12.98
N LEU A 73 -0.62 2.36 13.94
CA LEU A 73 -0.23 2.51 15.34
C LEU A 73 1.25 2.21 15.58
N GLU A 74 1.76 1.16 14.94
CA GLU A 74 3.12 0.66 15.10
C GLU A 74 4.14 1.35 14.19
N SER A 75 3.69 1.98 13.09
CA SER A 75 4.54 2.74 12.19
C SER A 75 5.13 3.96 12.90
N GLY A 76 6.45 3.99 13.02
CA GLY A 76 7.20 5.18 13.43
C GLY A 76 7.23 6.24 12.32
N SER A 77 7.81 7.41 12.61
CA SER A 77 7.86 8.56 11.69
C SER A 77 8.62 8.32 10.37
N SER A 78 9.34 7.20 10.26
CA SER A 78 10.12 6.80 9.08
C SER A 78 9.60 5.53 8.39
N SER A 79 8.50 4.95 8.87
CA SER A 79 7.95 3.69 8.36
C SER A 79 6.90 3.95 7.27
N SER A 80 6.87 3.08 6.26
CA SER A 80 5.85 3.14 5.20
C SER A 80 4.90 1.95 5.32
N ILE A 81 3.60 2.20 5.16
CA ILE A 81 2.58 1.16 5.06
C ILE A 81 2.29 0.92 3.59
N ILE A 82 2.34 -0.35 3.17
CA ILE A 82 2.06 -0.74 1.79
C ILE A 82 0.77 -1.56 1.75
N LEU A 83 -0.18 -1.12 0.93
CA LEU A 83 -1.51 -1.71 0.81
C LEU A 83 -1.73 -2.18 -0.64
N ASP A 84 -1.72 -3.50 -0.87
CA ASP A 84 -2.04 -4.06 -2.19
C ASP A 84 -3.54 -4.33 -2.32
N ASP A 85 -4.12 -4.02 -3.49
CA ASP A 85 -5.55 -4.15 -3.79
C ASP A 85 -6.44 -3.40 -2.76
N PHE A 86 -6.00 -2.20 -2.36
CA PHE A 86 -6.66 -1.40 -1.34
C PHE A 86 -8.08 -1.00 -1.74
N GLY A 87 -8.99 -1.08 -0.76
CA GLY A 87 -10.40 -0.72 -0.91
C GLY A 87 -11.33 -1.88 -1.28
N ARG A 88 -10.82 -3.07 -1.64
CA ARG A 88 -11.66 -4.21 -2.05
C ARG A 88 -12.67 -4.68 -1.00
N PHE A 89 -12.34 -4.54 0.28
CA PHE A 89 -13.17 -5.00 1.40
C PHE A 89 -13.61 -3.87 2.35
N LEU A 90 -13.44 -2.62 1.93
CA LEU A 90 -13.65 -1.45 2.79
C LEU A 90 -14.76 -0.56 2.22
N THR A 91 -15.58 -0.01 3.11
CA THR A 91 -16.51 1.06 2.76
C THR A 91 -15.76 2.37 2.56
N LYS A 92 -16.38 3.32 1.85
CA LYS A 92 -15.80 4.67 1.67
C LYS A 92 -15.52 5.36 3.01
N GLU A 93 -16.39 5.17 3.99
CA GLU A 93 -16.26 5.71 5.34
C GLU A 93 -15.07 5.10 6.09
N ASN A 94 -14.87 3.78 5.98
CA ASN A 94 -13.73 3.11 6.60
C ASN A 94 -12.41 3.55 5.97
N ILE A 95 -12.37 3.69 4.64
CA ILE A 95 -11.21 4.23 3.94
C ILE A 95 -10.91 5.64 4.44
N ALA A 96 -11.90 6.54 4.49
CA ALA A 96 -11.71 7.91 4.96
C ALA A 96 -11.08 7.95 6.36
N LYS A 97 -11.65 7.19 7.31
CA LYS A 97 -11.14 7.11 8.69
C LYS A 97 -9.70 6.60 8.75
N LEU A 98 -9.35 5.56 7.98
CA LEU A 98 -7.99 5.03 7.94
C LEU A 98 -6.99 6.04 7.37
N MET A 99 -7.37 6.75 6.32
CA MET A 99 -6.52 7.76 5.68
C MET A 99 -6.32 8.98 6.60
N GLU A 100 -7.36 9.44 7.30
CA GLU A 100 -7.27 10.50 8.31
C GLU A 100 -6.34 10.12 9.46
N LYS A 101 -6.44 8.88 9.97
CA LYS A 101 -5.55 8.37 11.03
C LYS A 101 -4.09 8.32 10.57
N ALA A 102 -3.85 7.84 9.34
CA ALA A 102 -2.50 7.80 8.77
C ALA A 102 -1.90 9.21 8.63
N LYS A 103 -2.69 10.17 8.15
CA LYS A 103 -2.30 11.59 8.04
C LYS A 103 -1.99 12.21 9.39
N ALA A 104 -2.85 12.02 10.39
CA ALA A 104 -2.66 12.56 11.74
C ALA A 104 -1.35 12.07 12.40
N LYS A 105 -0.88 10.88 12.02
CA LYS A 105 0.38 10.31 12.50
C LYS A 105 1.59 10.54 11.59
N ASN A 106 1.43 11.27 10.49
CA ASN A 106 2.46 11.46 9.46
C ASN A 106 3.02 10.14 8.89
N VAL A 107 2.18 9.11 8.79
CA VAL A 107 2.58 7.82 8.24
C VAL A 107 2.49 7.86 6.72
N GLN A 108 3.55 7.42 6.03
CA GLN A 108 3.52 7.27 4.58
C GLN A 108 2.72 6.02 4.21
N VAL A 109 1.69 6.18 3.37
CA VAL A 109 0.91 5.07 2.84
C VAL A 109 1.16 4.97 1.34
N ILE A 110 1.43 3.76 0.84
CA ILE A 110 1.57 3.47 -0.58
C ILE A 110 0.56 2.38 -0.93
N ALA A 111 -0.49 2.74 -1.65
CA ALA A 111 -1.61 1.84 -1.92
C ALA A 111 -1.81 1.60 -3.41
N THR A 112 -2.01 0.36 -3.84
CA THR A 112 -2.55 0.07 -5.18
C THR A 112 -4.07 0.09 -5.11
N VAL A 113 -4.71 0.83 -6.01
CA VAL A 113 -6.18 0.99 -5.99
C VAL A 113 -6.79 0.60 -7.33
N LYS A 114 -7.94 -0.09 -7.27
CA LYS A 114 -8.79 -0.38 -8.44
C LYS A 114 -9.96 0.60 -8.57
N PHE A 115 -10.26 1.34 -7.51
CA PHE A 115 -11.44 2.19 -7.42
C PHE A 115 -11.05 3.65 -7.39
N GLU A 116 -11.54 4.42 -8.36
CA GLU A 116 -11.27 5.86 -8.50
C GLU A 116 -11.76 6.67 -7.30
N ASP A 117 -12.83 6.22 -6.63
CA ASP A 117 -13.42 6.86 -5.45
C ASP A 117 -12.43 7.06 -4.28
N VAL A 118 -11.33 6.32 -4.30
CA VAL A 118 -10.29 6.34 -3.25
C VAL A 118 -9.21 7.37 -3.58
N LEU A 119 -9.07 7.79 -4.84
CA LEU A 119 -8.04 8.73 -5.29
C LEU A 119 -8.17 10.12 -4.64
N LYS A 120 -9.36 10.52 -4.22
CA LYS A 120 -9.57 11.79 -3.52
C LYS A 120 -8.81 11.90 -2.19
N PHE A 121 -8.37 10.77 -1.62
CA PHE A 121 -7.57 10.74 -0.40
C PHE A 121 -6.07 10.76 -0.67
N ALA A 122 -5.66 10.57 -1.93
CA ALA A 122 -4.27 10.58 -2.33
C ALA A 122 -3.70 12.00 -2.27
N ASP A 123 -2.53 12.15 -1.66
CA ASP A 123 -1.71 13.34 -1.79
C ASP A 123 -0.91 13.28 -3.10
N ASN A 124 -0.54 12.07 -3.54
CA ASN A 124 0.13 11.84 -4.83
C ASN A 124 -0.45 10.61 -5.54
N VAL A 125 -0.52 10.68 -6.87
CA VAL A 125 -0.99 9.58 -7.72
C VAL A 125 0.11 9.21 -8.72
N VAL A 126 0.47 7.94 -8.76
CA VAL A 126 1.40 7.35 -9.71
C VAL A 126 0.62 6.45 -10.66
N TYR A 127 0.70 6.74 -11.96
CA TYR A 127 0.08 5.91 -13.00
C TYR A 127 1.14 5.02 -13.66
N LEU A 128 0.83 3.72 -13.78
CA LEU A 128 1.65 2.69 -14.45
C LEU A 128 0.94 2.08 -15.65
#